data_AF-A0A959H3A2-F1
#
_entry.id   AF-A0A959H3A2-F1
#
_cell.length_a   1.000
_cell.length_b   1.000
_cell.length_c   1.000
_cell.angle_alpha   90.00
_cell.angle_beta   90.00
_cell.angle_gamma   90.00
#
_symmetry.space_group_name_H-M   'P 1'
#
loop_
_entity.id
_entity.type
_entity.pdbx_description
1 polymer ?
#
loop_
_entity_poly.entity_id
_entity_poly.type
_entity_poly.pdbx_seq_one_letter_code
_entity_poly.pdbx_strand_id
1 'polypeptide(L)'
;MIRNFLLSICSLLLFVGSTIAQQRTCGANEVLARQLLEDPDMQQRMKDIERHTEDFIQSGGAHDRVQVTIPVVVHVVYYNSTQNISDAQILSQIDVLNADFRRLNADAANTPSVWQSIAADCEINFCMAAQDPSGNATTGIERRQTTVNGFSTNDNVKFYSSGGLNAWDRNKYLNLWVCNLSGGLLG
;
A
#
# COMPACT_ATOMS: atom_id res chain seq x y z
N MET A 1 18.92 -54.73 47.78
CA MET A 1 19.00 -53.27 47.95
C MET A 1 19.11 -52.64 46.57
N ILE A 2 18.18 -51.73 46.26
CA ILE A 2 18.17 -50.78 45.13
C ILE A 2 17.90 -51.40 43.72
N ARG A 3 17.00 -50.93 42.86
CA ARG A 3 15.77 -50.11 42.90
C ARG A 3 15.28 -50.03 41.43
N ASN A 4 14.03 -50.41 41.21
CA ASN A 4 13.02 -49.85 40.28
C ASN A 4 13.44 -49.36 38.87
N PHE A 5 12.90 -49.90 37.78
CA PHE A 5 11.51 -49.80 37.25
C PHE A 5 11.48 -48.78 36.10
N LEU A 6 11.16 -49.29 34.90
CA LEU A 6 10.29 -48.74 33.85
C LEU A 6 10.35 -47.24 33.47
N LEU A 7 10.23 -47.03 32.15
CA LEU A 7 9.83 -45.81 31.42
C LEU A 7 10.98 -45.02 30.75
N SER A 8 11.24 -45.35 29.49
CA SER A 8 11.65 -44.36 28.49
C SER A 8 10.97 -44.65 27.16
N ILE A 9 9.64 -44.52 27.18
CA ILE A 9 8.79 -44.25 26.01
C ILE A 9 8.05 -42.96 26.38
N CYS A 10 8.62 -41.79 26.07
CA CYS A 10 7.89 -40.53 25.88
C CYS A 10 8.86 -39.37 25.60
N SER A 11 9.06 -39.04 24.32
CA SER A 11 9.18 -37.65 23.86
C SER A 11 9.33 -37.63 22.34
N LEU A 12 8.26 -38.04 21.65
CA LEU A 12 7.96 -37.49 20.33
C LEU A 12 7.31 -36.12 20.57
N LEU A 13 8.11 -35.12 20.97
CA LEU A 13 7.69 -33.72 20.89
C LEU A 13 7.85 -33.30 19.44
N LEU A 14 6.80 -33.57 18.66
CA LEU A 14 6.53 -32.82 17.44
C LEU A 14 6.45 -31.35 17.84
N PHE A 15 7.55 -30.63 17.64
CA PHE A 15 7.54 -29.17 17.55
C PHE A 15 6.67 -28.85 16.34
N VAL A 16 5.36 -28.74 16.56
CA VAL A 16 4.46 -28.04 15.66
C VAL A 16 4.89 -26.59 15.74
N GLY A 17 5.86 -26.22 14.91
CA GLY A 17 6.20 -24.84 14.64
C GLY A 17 4.92 -24.17 14.18
N SER A 18 4.28 -23.43 15.08
CA SER A 18 3.19 -22.55 14.72
C SER A 18 3.83 -21.46 13.86
N THR A 19 3.73 -21.62 12.54
CA THR A 19 3.96 -20.52 11.63
C THR A 19 2.88 -19.49 11.94
N ILE A 20 3.21 -18.52 12.80
CA ILE A 20 2.37 -17.33 12.92
C ILE A 20 2.44 -16.66 11.55
N ALA A 21 1.41 -16.87 10.74
CA ALA A 21 1.19 -16.03 9.57
C ALA A 21 1.04 -14.61 10.11
N GLN A 22 2.02 -13.75 9.83
CA GLN A 22 1.98 -12.36 10.25
C GLN A 22 0.78 -11.71 9.55
N GLN A 23 -0.28 -11.45 10.31
CA GLN A 23 -1.49 -10.83 9.78
C GLN A 23 -1.13 -9.41 9.31
N ARG A 24 -1.30 -9.14 8.01
CA ARG A 24 -1.12 -7.82 7.42
C ARG A 24 -2.16 -6.88 8.02
N THR A 25 -1.69 -5.75 8.55
CA THR A 25 -2.51 -4.69 9.15
C THR A 25 -2.66 -3.54 8.14
N CYS A 26 -3.89 -3.24 7.75
CA CYS A 26 -4.24 -2.18 6.82
C CYS A 26 -5.30 -1.26 7.43
N GLY A 27 -5.09 0.06 7.34
CA GLY A 27 -5.93 1.07 7.99
C GLY A 27 -7.19 1.42 7.20
N ALA A 28 -7.30 1.00 5.94
CA ALA A 28 -8.36 1.47 5.02
C ALA A 28 -9.78 1.24 5.54
N ASN A 29 -10.07 0.06 6.10
CA ASN A 29 -11.43 -0.25 6.61
C ASN A 29 -11.75 0.53 7.89
N GLU A 30 -10.78 0.70 8.78
CA GLU A 30 -10.92 1.49 10.01
C GLU A 30 -11.21 2.96 9.67
N VAL A 31 -10.42 3.52 8.75
CA VAL A 31 -10.60 4.90 8.26
C VAL A 31 -11.96 5.06 7.59
N LEU A 32 -12.36 4.13 6.73
CA LEU A 32 -13.67 4.17 6.07
C LEU A 32 -14.81 4.13 7.10
N ALA A 33 -14.76 3.24 8.08
CA ALA A 33 -15.77 3.15 9.13
C ALA A 33 -15.89 4.46 9.92
N ARG A 34 -14.76 5.11 10.23
CA ARG A 34 -14.74 6.44 10.84
C ARG A 34 -15.33 7.51 9.93
N GLN A 35 -14.95 7.57 8.65
CA GLN A 35 -15.48 8.54 7.69
C GLN A 35 -17.00 8.42 7.52
N LEU A 36 -17.54 7.20 7.56
CA LEU A 36 -18.99 6.97 7.51
C LEU A 36 -19.74 7.51 8.74
N LEU A 37 -19.07 7.66 9.88
CA LEU A 37 -19.64 8.25 11.09
C LEU A 37 -19.47 9.76 11.16
N GLU A 38 -18.32 10.26 10.69
CA GLU A 38 -17.94 11.68 10.80
C GLU A 38 -18.48 12.54 9.64
N ASP A 39 -18.66 11.96 8.46
CA ASP A 39 -19.12 12.67 7.26
C ASP A 39 -20.47 12.11 6.78
N PRO A 40 -21.58 12.86 6.98
CA PRO A 40 -22.92 12.39 6.65
C PRO A 40 -23.13 12.15 5.15
N ASP A 41 -22.33 12.79 4.29
CA ASP A 41 -22.45 12.68 2.84
C ASP A 41 -21.56 11.57 2.25
N MET A 42 -20.70 10.92 3.06
CA MET A 42 -19.76 9.90 2.59
C MET A 42 -20.47 8.74 1.89
N GLN A 43 -21.56 8.23 2.48
CA GLN A 43 -22.35 7.16 1.88
C GLN A 43 -22.93 7.55 0.52
N GLN A 44 -23.37 8.80 0.39
CA GLN A 44 -23.96 9.27 -0.86
C GLN A 44 -22.89 9.37 -1.95
N ARG A 45 -21.72 9.93 -1.64
CA ARG A 45 -20.60 10.01 -2.60
C ARG A 45 -20.13 8.63 -3.05
N MET A 46 -20.09 7.64 -2.16
CA MET A 46 -19.78 6.26 -2.54
C MET A 46 -20.80 5.71 -3.54
N LYS A 47 -22.11 5.89 -3.28
CA LYS A 47 -23.17 5.45 -4.21
C LYS A 47 -23.07 6.14 -5.57
N ASP A 48 -22.68 7.41 -5.59
CA ASP A 48 -22.55 8.16 -6.83
C ASP A 48 -21.34 7.68 -7.65
N ILE A 49 -20.24 7.27 -7.00
CA ILE A 49 -19.08 6.62 -7.67
C ILE A 49 -19.48 5.28 -8.27
N GLU A 50 -20.21 4.45 -7.53
CA GLU A 50 -20.69 3.15 -8.05
C GLU A 50 -21.63 3.33 -9.24
N ARG A 51 -22.61 4.25 -9.14
CA ARG A 51 -23.51 4.56 -10.26
C ARG A 51 -22.75 5.05 -11.48
N HIS A 52 -21.80 5.96 -11.29
CA HIS A 52 -20.96 6.44 -12.39
C HIS A 52 -20.19 5.30 -13.06
N THR A 53 -19.66 4.37 -12.28
CA THR A 53 -18.92 3.21 -12.78
C THR A 53 -19.84 2.26 -13.57
N GLU A 54 -21.05 1.98 -13.06
CA GLU A 54 -22.06 1.19 -13.76
C GLU A 54 -22.45 1.83 -15.09
N ASP A 55 -22.72 3.14 -15.11
CA ASP A 55 -23.08 3.89 -16.32
C ASP A 55 -21.93 3.88 -17.34
N PHE A 56 -20.67 4.02 -16.88
CA PHE A 56 -19.49 3.96 -17.73
C PHE A 56 -19.31 2.58 -18.39
N ILE A 57 -19.57 1.50 -17.64
CA ILE A 57 -19.52 0.13 -18.17
C ILE A 57 -20.65 -0.07 -19.19
N GLN A 58 -21.88 0.33 -18.86
CA GLN A 58 -23.06 0.14 -19.72
C GLN A 58 -22.98 0.94 -21.02
N SER A 59 -22.36 2.13 -20.99
CA SER A 59 -22.14 2.96 -22.18
C SER A 59 -20.99 2.47 -23.07
N GLY A 60 -20.33 1.37 -22.70
CA GLY A 60 -19.25 0.75 -23.48
C GLY A 60 -17.88 1.38 -23.26
N GLY A 61 -17.74 2.33 -22.32
CA GLY A 61 -16.47 2.98 -22.01
C GLY A 61 -15.37 2.01 -21.55
N ALA A 62 -15.76 0.86 -20.98
CA ALA A 62 -14.83 -0.19 -20.58
C ALA A 62 -14.16 -0.94 -21.76
N HIS A 63 -14.64 -0.75 -23.00
CA HIS A 63 -14.05 -1.36 -24.19
C HIS A 63 -12.87 -0.57 -24.77
N ASP A 64 -12.80 0.74 -24.50
CA ASP A 64 -11.69 1.60 -24.90
C ASP A 64 -10.54 1.48 -23.89
N ARG A 65 -9.85 0.34 -23.94
CA ARG A 65 -8.70 0.08 -23.07
C ARG A 65 -7.49 0.83 -23.61
N VAL A 66 -7.01 1.80 -22.82
CA VAL A 66 -5.77 2.52 -23.08
C VAL A 66 -4.83 2.26 -21.91
N GLN A 67 -3.55 2.04 -22.21
CA GLN A 67 -2.52 1.95 -21.20
C GLN A 67 -2.43 3.27 -20.43
N VAL A 68 -2.62 3.23 -19.12
CA VAL A 68 -2.56 4.41 -18.25
C VAL A 68 -1.20 4.47 -17.59
N THR A 69 -0.55 5.63 -17.61
CA THR A 69 0.68 5.87 -16.83
C THR A 69 0.40 6.92 -15.77
N ILE A 70 0.58 6.54 -14.50
CA ILE A 70 0.31 7.38 -13.33
C ILE A 70 1.63 7.99 -12.83
N PRO A 71 1.77 9.33 -12.83
CA PRO A 71 2.91 10.00 -12.20
C PRO A 71 2.86 9.87 -10.69
N VAL A 72 3.97 9.45 -10.08
CA VAL A 72 4.10 9.20 -8.64
C VAL A 72 5.06 10.19 -8.01
N VAL A 73 4.64 10.76 -6.88
CA VAL A 73 5.53 11.46 -5.95
C VAL A 73 5.60 10.69 -4.64
N VAL A 74 6.83 10.50 -4.14
CA VAL A 74 7.11 9.79 -2.88
C VAL A 74 7.59 10.77 -1.82
N HIS A 75 6.82 10.88 -0.75
CA HIS A 75 7.05 11.75 0.39
C HIS A 75 7.67 10.96 1.55
N VAL A 76 8.99 11.00 1.69
CA VAL A 76 9.71 10.35 2.79
C VAL A 76 9.74 11.28 4.01
N VAL A 77 8.97 10.94 5.04
CA VAL A 77 8.93 11.67 6.32
C VAL A 77 9.65 10.82 7.37
N TYR A 78 10.81 11.29 7.82
CA TYR A 78 11.73 10.49 8.63
C TYR A 78 12.11 11.17 9.95
N TYR A 79 12.09 10.44 11.05
CA TYR A 79 12.55 10.90 12.37
C TYR A 79 14.05 10.66 12.56
N ASN A 80 14.57 9.55 12.03
CA ASN A 80 15.98 9.15 12.10
C ASN A 80 16.51 8.68 10.73
N SER A 81 17.82 8.44 10.63
CA SER A 81 18.48 8.07 9.37
C SER A 81 17.99 6.76 8.78
N THR A 82 17.61 5.77 9.60
CA THR A 82 17.09 4.47 9.13
C THR A 82 15.76 4.64 8.38
N GLN A 83 14.92 5.58 8.79
CA GLN A 83 13.65 5.88 8.12
C GLN A 83 13.83 6.70 6.84
N ASN A 84 14.99 7.33 6.64
CA ASN A 84 15.34 8.04 5.41
C ASN A 84 15.81 7.06 4.33
N ILE A 85 14.88 6.24 3.82
CA ILE A 85 15.15 5.13 2.90
C ILE A 85 15.83 5.58 1.60
N SER A 86 16.63 4.73 0.97
CA SER A 86 17.36 5.09 -0.25
C SER A 86 16.43 5.28 -1.46
N ASP A 87 16.88 6.05 -2.45
CA ASP A 87 16.17 6.17 -3.74
C ASP A 87 16.03 4.80 -4.42
N ALA A 88 17.05 3.93 -4.33
CA ALA A 88 16.98 2.59 -4.88
C ALA A 88 15.85 1.75 -4.25
N GLN A 89 15.62 1.90 -2.93
CA GLN A 89 14.50 1.22 -2.27
C GLN A 89 13.15 1.77 -2.75
N ILE A 90 13.03 3.08 -2.93
CA ILE A 90 11.82 3.71 -3.49
C ILE A 90 11.56 3.19 -4.91
N LEU A 91 12.57 3.21 -5.78
CA LEU A 91 12.45 2.76 -7.16
C LEU A 91 12.09 1.28 -7.25
N SER A 92 12.63 0.44 -6.37
CA SER A 92 12.25 -0.98 -6.31
C SER A 92 10.76 -1.20 -6.02
N GLN A 93 10.11 -0.30 -5.25
CA GLN A 93 8.67 -0.35 -5.03
C GLN A 93 7.89 0.05 -6.29
N ILE A 94 8.39 1.02 -7.07
CA ILE A 94 7.79 1.39 -8.36
C ILE A 94 7.88 0.23 -9.36
N ASP A 95 9.01 -0.48 -9.36
CA ASP A 95 9.20 -1.68 -10.19
C ASP A 95 8.20 -2.79 -9.80
N VAL A 96 7.98 -3.02 -8.51
CA VAL A 96 6.97 -3.98 -8.02
C VAL A 96 5.56 -3.56 -8.42
N LEU A 97 5.20 -2.28 -8.27
CA LEU A 97 3.88 -1.79 -8.72
C LEU A 97 3.68 -2.02 -10.22
N ASN A 98 4.69 -1.72 -11.04
CA ASN A 98 4.64 -1.99 -12.47
C ASN A 98 4.52 -3.49 -12.76
N ALA A 99 5.27 -4.34 -12.05
CA ALA A 99 5.20 -5.78 -12.23
C ALA A 99 3.80 -6.34 -11.89
N ASP A 100 3.23 -5.93 -10.77
CA ASP A 100 1.94 -6.45 -10.28
C ASP A 100 0.78 -5.93 -11.14
N PHE A 101 0.72 -4.63 -11.43
CA PHE A 101 -0.38 -4.03 -12.18
C PHE A 101 -0.33 -4.36 -13.68
N ARG A 102 0.82 -4.81 -14.18
CA ARG A 102 0.98 -5.32 -15.55
C ARG A 102 0.99 -6.84 -15.64
N ARG A 103 0.86 -7.54 -14.51
CA ARG A 103 0.97 -9.00 -14.41
C ARG A 103 2.29 -9.54 -15.00
N LEU A 104 3.37 -8.77 -14.86
CA LEU A 104 4.73 -9.13 -15.24
C LEU A 104 5.53 -9.71 -14.05
N ASN A 105 4.90 -9.79 -12.88
CA ASN A 105 5.46 -10.39 -11.68
C ASN A 105 5.75 -11.89 -11.86
N ALA A 106 6.94 -12.33 -11.45
CA ALA A 106 7.40 -13.71 -11.69
C ALA A 106 6.53 -14.78 -11.01
N ASP A 107 5.92 -14.45 -9.86
CA ASP A 107 5.02 -15.33 -9.13
C ASP A 107 3.59 -15.35 -9.71
N ALA A 108 3.30 -14.63 -10.79
CA ALA A 108 2.05 -14.79 -11.54
C ALA A 108 1.85 -16.24 -12.00
N ALA A 109 2.94 -16.98 -12.26
CA ALA A 109 2.93 -18.40 -12.57
C ALA A 109 2.41 -19.29 -11.43
N ASN A 110 2.41 -18.80 -10.19
CA ASN A 110 1.89 -19.50 -9.02
C ASN A 110 0.38 -19.32 -8.84
N THR A 111 -0.29 -18.55 -9.71
CA THR A 111 -1.76 -18.42 -9.68
C THR A 111 -2.39 -19.80 -9.92
N PRO A 112 -3.24 -20.31 -9.00
CA PRO A 112 -3.94 -21.58 -9.20
C PRO A 112 -4.74 -21.59 -10.50
N SER A 113 -4.70 -22.72 -11.21
CA SER A 113 -5.30 -22.86 -12.54
C SER A 113 -6.79 -22.49 -12.60
N VAL A 114 -7.54 -22.76 -11.53
CA VAL A 114 -8.95 -22.40 -11.38
C VAL A 114 -9.22 -20.90 -11.44
N TRP A 115 -8.22 -20.06 -11.14
CA TRP A 115 -8.33 -18.60 -11.16
C TRP A 115 -7.58 -17.94 -12.32
N GLN A 116 -6.90 -18.74 -13.17
CA GLN A 116 -6.10 -18.19 -14.26
C GLN A 116 -6.95 -17.38 -15.25
N SER A 117 -8.22 -17.76 -15.46
CA SER A 117 -9.14 -17.10 -16.39
C SER A 117 -9.62 -15.73 -15.94
N ILE A 118 -9.52 -15.42 -14.64
CA ILE A 118 -9.94 -14.13 -14.07
C ILE A 118 -8.77 -13.24 -13.68
N ALA A 119 -7.54 -13.70 -13.88
CA ALA A 119 -6.35 -12.93 -13.59
C ALA A 119 -6.00 -12.02 -14.78
N ALA A 120 -5.68 -10.75 -14.51
CA ALA A 120 -5.63 -9.72 -15.55
C ALA A 120 -4.35 -8.88 -15.53
N ASP A 121 -3.93 -8.42 -16.71
CA ASP A 121 -3.11 -7.21 -16.88
C ASP A 121 -4.07 -6.00 -16.77
N CYS A 122 -3.83 -5.13 -15.80
CA CYS A 122 -4.65 -3.93 -15.57
C CYS A 122 -4.26 -2.78 -16.51
N GLU A 123 -3.16 -2.91 -17.26
CA GLU A 123 -2.63 -1.93 -18.20
C GLU A 123 -2.30 -0.58 -17.56
N ILE A 124 -1.94 -0.60 -16.27
CA ILE A 124 -1.49 0.56 -15.50
C ILE A 124 0.02 0.48 -15.28
N ASN A 125 0.73 1.54 -15.65
CA ASN A 125 2.12 1.76 -15.28
C ASN A 125 2.23 2.92 -14.29
N PHE A 126 3.30 2.93 -13.52
CA PHE A 126 3.70 3.98 -12.59
C PHE A 126 5.07 4.51 -13.00
N CYS A 127 5.21 5.83 -13.02
CA CYS A 127 6.50 6.49 -13.25
C CYS A 127 6.75 7.55 -12.19
N MET A 128 8.01 7.79 -11.85
CA MET A 128 8.35 8.92 -10.99
C MET A 128 8.00 10.23 -11.69
N ALA A 129 7.39 11.16 -10.97
CA ALA A 129 7.10 12.48 -11.48
C ALA A 129 8.39 13.18 -11.93
N ALA A 130 8.43 13.65 -13.18
CA ALA A 130 9.57 14.39 -13.72
C ALA A 130 9.42 15.91 -13.58
N GLN A 131 8.20 16.39 -13.28
CA GLN A 131 7.90 17.79 -13.02
C GLN A 131 7.15 17.93 -11.68
N ASP A 132 7.49 18.97 -10.92
CA ASP A 132 6.78 19.34 -9.69
C ASP A 132 5.49 20.13 -10.00
N PRO A 133 4.65 20.46 -9.01
CA PRO A 133 3.42 21.22 -9.23
C PRO A 133 3.64 22.63 -9.79
N SER A 134 4.85 23.19 -9.67
CA SER A 134 5.24 24.49 -10.22
C SER A 134 5.85 24.38 -11.63
N GLY A 135 5.98 23.16 -12.17
CA GLY A 135 6.55 22.88 -13.49
C GLY A 135 8.07 22.74 -13.52
N ASN A 136 8.75 22.70 -12.37
CA ASN A 136 10.20 22.52 -12.33
C ASN A 136 10.58 21.04 -12.42
N ALA A 137 11.77 20.75 -12.94
CA ALA A 137 12.29 19.38 -12.96
C ALA A 137 12.48 18.82 -11.54
N THR A 138 12.12 17.55 -11.35
CA THR A 138 12.20 16.86 -10.05
C THR A 138 12.51 15.38 -10.26
N THR A 139 12.97 14.72 -9.19
CA THR A 139 13.09 13.26 -9.13
C THR A 139 11.79 12.58 -8.72
N GLY A 140 10.78 13.35 -8.31
CA GLY A 140 9.52 12.84 -7.75
C GLY A 140 9.67 12.34 -6.31
N ILE A 141 10.75 12.69 -5.61
CA ILE A 141 10.99 12.30 -4.22
C ILE A 141 11.13 13.56 -3.37
N GLU A 142 10.25 13.71 -2.39
CA GLU A 142 10.38 14.71 -1.33
C GLU A 142 10.83 14.05 -0.04
N ARG A 143 11.73 14.71 0.71
CA ARG A 143 12.26 14.19 1.96
C ARG A 143 12.15 15.25 3.05
N ARG A 144 11.61 14.89 4.20
CA ARG A 144 11.50 15.78 5.35
C ARG A 144 11.89 15.06 6.64
N GLN A 145 12.85 15.63 7.36
CA GLN A 145 13.08 15.25 8.74
C GLN A 145 11.97 15.80 9.63
N THR A 146 11.43 14.96 10.52
CA THR A 146 10.37 15.32 11.47
C THR A 146 10.80 15.06 12.91
N THR A 147 10.14 15.72 13.86
CA THR A 147 10.26 15.44 15.29
C THR A 147 9.19 14.46 15.78
N VAL A 148 8.24 14.08 14.91
CA VAL A 148 7.19 13.11 15.20
C VAL A 148 7.75 11.70 15.05
N ASN A 149 7.79 10.94 16.14
CA ASN A 149 8.40 9.60 16.14
C ASN A 149 7.51 8.53 15.46
N GLY A 150 6.22 8.79 15.27
CA GLY A 150 5.33 7.88 14.58
C GLY A 150 4.00 8.53 14.19
N PHE A 151 3.48 8.12 13.04
CA PHE A 151 2.19 8.53 12.50
C PHE A 151 1.16 7.41 12.66
N SER A 152 -0.11 7.74 12.41
CA SER A 152 -1.24 6.80 12.45
C SER A 152 -2.21 7.09 11.30
N THR A 153 -3.40 6.48 11.34
CA THR A 153 -4.49 6.63 10.36
C THR A 153 -5.18 8.01 10.39
N ASN A 154 -4.68 8.97 11.15
CA ASN A 154 -5.26 10.30 11.33
C ASN A 154 -4.80 11.35 10.30
N ASP A 155 -4.12 10.92 9.22
CA ASP A 155 -3.63 11.76 8.12
C ASP A 155 -2.57 12.81 8.48
N ASN A 156 -2.05 12.86 9.71
CA ASN A 156 -1.04 13.86 10.11
C ASN A 156 0.22 13.84 9.23
N VAL A 157 0.60 12.71 8.64
CA VAL A 157 1.75 12.62 7.73
C VAL A 157 1.53 13.42 6.44
N LYS A 158 0.26 13.69 6.08
CA LYS A 158 -0.14 14.37 4.83
C LYS A 158 -0.22 15.90 4.97
N PHE A 159 0.16 16.45 6.12
CA PHE A 159 0.16 17.89 6.36
C PHE A 159 1.49 18.38 6.91
N TYR A 160 2.00 19.46 6.32
CA TYR A 160 3.25 20.08 6.74
C TYR A 160 3.16 20.62 8.18
N SER A 161 1.99 21.15 8.57
CA SER A 161 1.74 21.72 9.89
C SER A 161 1.83 20.70 11.04
N SER A 162 1.55 19.41 10.77
CA SER A 162 1.64 18.31 11.73
C SER A 162 2.94 17.51 11.63
N GLY A 163 3.97 18.06 10.98
CA GLY A 163 5.28 17.42 10.83
C GLY A 163 5.40 16.44 9.67
N GLY A 164 4.42 16.41 8.75
CA GLY A 164 4.38 15.60 7.54
C GLY A 164 4.80 16.34 6.26
N LEU A 165 4.30 15.92 5.10
CA LEU A 165 4.48 16.61 3.81
C LEU A 165 3.11 16.82 3.15
N ASN A 166 2.87 18.00 2.60
CA ASN A 166 1.61 18.30 1.91
C ASN A 166 1.51 17.50 0.61
N ALA A 167 0.29 17.11 0.24
CA ALA A 167 0.05 16.47 -1.04
C ALA A 167 0.35 17.43 -2.21
N TRP A 168 0.95 16.89 -3.27
CA TRP A 168 0.87 17.47 -4.61
C TRP A 168 -0.56 17.30 -5.16
N ASP A 169 -0.89 18.03 -6.22
CA ASP A 169 -2.20 18.00 -6.85
C ASP A 169 -2.64 16.55 -7.17
N ARG A 170 -3.62 16.08 -6.40
CA ARG A 170 -4.21 14.73 -6.48
C ARG A 170 -4.90 14.43 -7.82
N ASN A 171 -5.17 15.45 -8.63
CA ASN A 171 -5.70 15.26 -9.98
C ASN A 171 -4.60 14.96 -11.02
N LYS A 172 -3.33 15.10 -10.64
CA LYS A 172 -2.16 14.93 -11.53
C LYS A 172 -1.18 13.88 -11.03
N TYR A 173 -1.09 13.69 -9.71
CA TYR A 173 -0.08 12.84 -9.09
C TYR A 173 -0.70 11.86 -8.10
N LEU A 174 -0.23 10.62 -8.15
CA LEU A 174 -0.35 9.69 -7.04
C LEU A 174 0.67 10.08 -5.96
N ASN A 175 0.16 10.45 -4.79
CA ASN A 175 1.00 10.80 -3.65
C ASN A 175 1.17 9.59 -2.74
N LEU A 176 2.42 9.16 -2.51
CA LEU A 176 2.77 8.07 -1.61
C LEU A 176 3.60 8.60 -0.45
N TRP A 177 3.12 8.46 0.78
CA TRP A 177 3.89 8.81 1.97
C TRP A 177 4.58 7.59 2.54
N VAL A 178 5.87 7.73 2.82
CA VAL A 178 6.68 6.74 3.52
C VAL A 178 7.07 7.35 4.87
N CYS A 179 6.65 6.71 5.95
CA CYS A 179 6.92 7.18 7.31
C CYS A 179 6.88 6.01 8.29
N ASN A 180 7.26 6.27 9.54
CA ASN A 180 7.04 5.31 10.61
C ASN A 180 5.56 5.29 11.02
N LEU A 181 4.86 4.20 10.73
CA LEU A 181 3.49 3.97 11.18
C LEU A 181 3.48 3.22 12.52
N SER A 182 2.73 3.75 13.49
CA SER A 182 2.61 3.17 14.82
C SER A 182 1.60 2.02 14.87
N GLY A 183 1.62 1.23 15.95
CA GLY A 183 0.59 0.22 16.22
C GLY A 183 0.70 -1.04 15.35
N GLY A 184 1.84 -1.24 14.69
CA GLY A 184 2.08 -2.39 13.80
C GLY A 184 1.36 -2.27 12.46
N LEU A 185 0.85 -1.09 12.11
CA LEU A 185 0.21 -0.78 10.83
C LEU A 185 1.23 -0.81 9.68
N LEU A 186 0.88 -1.43 8.55
CA LEU A 186 1.74 -1.45 7.35
C LEU A 186 1.38 -0.36 6.33
N GLY A 187 0.13 0.13 6.34
CA GLY A 187 -0.36 1.16 5.43
C GLY A 187 -1.86 1.35 5.51
#